data_AF-A0A924Y8A3-F1
#
_entry.id   AF-A0A924Y8A3-F1
#
_cell.length_a   1.000
_cell.length_b   1.000
_cell.length_c   1.000
_cell.angle_alpha   90.00
_cell.angle_beta   90.00
_cell.angle_gamma   90.00
#
_symmetry.space_group_name_H-M   'P 1'
#
loop_
_entity.id
_entity.type
_entity.pdbx_description
1 polymer ?
#
loop_
_entity_poly.entity_id
_entity_poly.type
_entity_poly.pdbx_seq_one_letter_code
_entity_poly.pdbx_strand_id
1 'polypeptide(L)'
;MNQRHDVPEIPQATLTYDILSVGSIAPDFTLDSGSDSPRTLHSLRGQPVIVAFSSTEWDPAHAEQMTNLYNALVATTPDSAGGRLTDIRQESDEYALGFAGNDAVTIPVLQDLDRNGAEAESFGVRGKRAVFVLDAQGIVRWSHVAAEGTSPRVNDIVSALQAMQPGAVESQKDSAPGVWQATRRDFIAAALAGAIALAAFPNSPAEAQDGATKAATASGATLPVNLNVNGKMHRLNLDSRVTLLDALREHIGLTGSKKGCDHGQCGACTVHIDGDRALSCLALAAQQEGSEIVTIEGLAKGDELHPVQQAFLDYDGYQCGYCTPGQIMSAVSLIREGRAKSDSEIREGMSGNLCRCAAYPHILAAVKAARDGGKRV
;
A
#
# COMPACT_ATOMS: atom_id res chain seq x y z
N MET A 1 -24.13 13.31 70.73
CA MET A 1 -24.29 12.83 69.33
C MET A 1 -24.29 14.03 68.41
N ASN A 2 -23.52 14.18 67.35
CA ASN A 2 -22.51 13.34 66.70
C ASN A 2 -21.56 14.30 65.99
N GLN A 3 -20.28 14.26 66.30
CA GLN A 3 -19.26 14.90 65.46
C GLN A 3 -19.12 14.02 64.21
N ARG A 4 -19.33 14.61 63.03
CA ARG A 4 -19.02 13.94 61.75
C ARG A 4 -17.50 13.91 61.63
N HIS A 5 -16.93 12.71 61.65
CA HIS A 5 -15.56 12.51 61.22
C HIS A 5 -15.51 12.66 59.70
N ASP A 6 -14.82 13.69 59.23
CA ASP A 6 -14.39 13.78 57.84
C ASP A 6 -13.42 12.63 57.58
N VAL A 7 -13.83 11.72 56.69
CA VAL A 7 -12.95 10.69 56.14
C VAL A 7 -12.09 11.40 55.09
N PRO A 8 -10.75 11.43 55.22
CA PRO A 8 -9.91 12.04 54.21
C PRO A 8 -10.06 11.25 52.90
N GLU A 9 -10.35 11.95 51.81
CA GLU A 9 -10.27 11.39 50.46
C GLU A 9 -8.84 10.86 50.25
N ILE A 10 -8.75 9.54 50.10
CA ILE A 10 -7.53 8.88 49.64
C ILE A 10 -7.37 9.31 48.17
N PRO A 11 -6.26 9.96 47.78
CA PRO A 11 -6.00 10.26 46.39
C PRO A 11 -6.06 8.95 45.62
N GLN A 12 -6.97 8.83 44.64
CA GLN A 12 -6.89 7.73 43.68
C GLN A 12 -5.57 7.89 42.95
N ALA A 13 -4.58 7.08 43.35
CA ALA A 13 -3.35 6.93 42.61
C ALA A 13 -3.77 6.57 41.19
N THR A 14 -3.52 7.49 40.26
CA THR A 14 -3.59 7.17 38.84
C THR A 14 -2.52 6.10 38.64
N LEU A 15 -2.94 4.84 38.67
CA LEU A 15 -2.11 3.74 38.23
C LEU A 15 -1.89 4.01 36.74
N THR A 16 -0.78 4.67 36.42
CA THR A 16 -0.28 4.69 35.06
C THR A 16 0.13 3.27 34.76
N TYR A 17 -0.80 2.50 34.18
CA TYR A 17 -0.48 1.22 33.58
C TYR A 17 0.48 1.51 32.42
N ASP A 18 1.69 0.99 32.53
CA ASP A 18 2.63 0.99 31.41
C ASP A 18 1.96 0.29 30.22
N ILE A 19 2.26 0.77 29.01
CA ILE A 19 1.75 0.15 27.79
C ILE A 19 2.11 -1.34 27.83
N LEU A 20 1.11 -2.18 27.61
CA LEU A 20 1.28 -3.62 27.64
C LEU A 20 2.42 -4.04 26.69
N SER A 21 3.45 -4.65 27.26
CA SER A 21 4.70 -4.94 26.56
C SER A 21 4.59 -6.18 25.68
N VAL A 22 5.37 -6.21 24.60
CA VAL A 22 5.56 -7.43 23.80
C VAL A 22 6.14 -8.52 24.69
N GLY A 23 5.55 -9.72 24.63
CA GLY A 23 5.86 -10.87 25.47
C GLY A 23 4.94 -11.02 26.69
N SER A 24 4.12 -10.02 27.02
CA SER A 24 3.13 -10.11 28.09
C SER A 24 1.86 -10.81 27.64
N ILE A 25 1.18 -11.53 28.54
CA ILE A 25 -0.15 -12.09 28.28
C ILE A 25 -1.17 -10.94 28.28
N ALA A 26 -1.99 -10.87 27.23
CA ALA A 26 -3.05 -9.87 27.15
C ALA A 26 -4.09 -10.06 28.26
N PRO A 27 -4.46 -8.99 29.00
CA PRO A 27 -5.57 -9.01 29.95
C PRO A 27 -6.85 -9.48 29.27
N ASP A 28 -7.60 -10.33 29.97
CA ASP A 28 -8.89 -10.78 29.47
C ASP A 28 -9.96 -9.69 29.64
N PHE A 29 -10.90 -9.62 28.71
CA PHE A 29 -12.06 -8.73 28.77
C PHE A 29 -13.23 -9.31 27.98
N THR A 30 -14.43 -8.83 28.25
CA THR A 30 -15.66 -9.27 27.58
C THR A 30 -16.01 -8.31 26.46
N LEU A 31 -16.28 -8.87 25.28
CA LEU A 31 -16.76 -8.14 24.10
C LEU A 31 -18.26 -7.94 24.21
N ASP A 32 -18.71 -6.69 24.16
CA ASP A 32 -20.13 -6.34 24.09
C ASP A 32 -20.54 -6.29 22.60
N SER A 33 -20.76 -7.45 21.99
CA SER A 33 -21.01 -7.59 20.54
C SER A 33 -22.47 -7.47 20.13
N GLY A 34 -23.39 -7.11 21.04
CA GLY A 34 -24.83 -7.09 20.76
C GLY A 34 -25.42 -8.46 20.37
N SER A 35 -24.68 -9.55 20.55
CA SER A 35 -25.09 -10.93 20.29
C SER A 35 -25.54 -11.64 21.58
N ASP A 36 -26.39 -12.66 21.47
CA ASP A 36 -26.95 -13.44 22.59
C ASP A 36 -25.90 -14.25 23.40
N SER A 37 -24.60 -14.11 23.11
CA SER A 37 -23.51 -14.80 23.81
C SER A 37 -22.28 -13.91 23.96
N PRO A 38 -22.07 -13.26 25.13
CA PRO A 38 -20.90 -12.44 25.37
C PRO A 38 -19.63 -13.28 25.26
N ARG A 39 -18.69 -12.86 24.40
CA ARG A 39 -17.41 -13.54 24.18
C ARG A 39 -16.30 -12.85 24.94
N THR A 40 -15.40 -13.62 25.54
CA THR A 40 -14.20 -13.08 26.21
C THR A 40 -12.99 -13.19 25.28
N LEU A 41 -11.96 -12.36 25.46
CA LEU A 41 -10.68 -12.52 24.75
C LEU A 41 -10.07 -13.92 25.00
N HIS A 42 -10.29 -14.48 26.18
CA HIS A 42 -9.90 -15.85 26.52
C HIS A 42 -10.62 -16.90 25.67
N SER A 43 -11.89 -16.69 25.31
CA SER A 43 -12.63 -17.61 24.43
C SER A 43 -12.08 -17.69 23.00
N LEU A 44 -11.21 -16.75 22.61
CA LEU A 44 -10.56 -16.70 21.29
C LEU A 44 -9.14 -17.30 21.30
N ARG A 45 -8.72 -17.91 22.42
CA ARG A 45 -7.44 -18.64 22.50
C ARG A 45 -7.46 -19.86 21.57
N GLY A 46 -6.30 -20.21 21.02
CA GLY A 46 -6.12 -21.26 20.01
C GLY A 46 -5.86 -20.73 18.61
N GLN A 47 -6.07 -19.43 18.37
CA GLN A 47 -5.78 -18.75 17.11
C GLN A 47 -5.25 -17.32 17.36
N PRO A 48 -4.50 -16.73 16.42
CA PRO A 48 -4.10 -15.33 16.52
C PRO A 48 -5.31 -14.39 16.52
N VAL A 49 -5.22 -13.29 17.27
CA VAL A 49 -6.28 -12.27 17.38
C VAL A 49 -5.68 -10.89 17.21
N ILE A 50 -6.38 -10.02 16.47
CA ILE A 50 -6.05 -8.59 16.43
C ILE A 50 -7.00 -7.84 17.36
N VAL A 51 -6.44 -6.97 18.20
CA VAL A 51 -7.18 -6.11 19.12
C VAL A 51 -6.88 -4.66 18.78
N ALA A 52 -7.91 -3.87 18.52
CA ALA A 52 -7.75 -2.47 18.12
C ALA A 52 -8.65 -1.53 18.92
N PHE A 53 -8.02 -0.59 19.61
CA PHE A 53 -8.65 0.53 20.31
C PHE A 53 -8.69 1.72 19.36
N SER A 54 -9.74 1.78 18.54
CA SER A 54 -9.93 2.83 17.52
C SER A 54 -11.41 2.98 17.24
N SER A 55 -11.95 4.19 17.42
CA SER A 55 -13.39 4.42 17.50
C SER A 55 -14.05 4.84 16.17
N THR A 56 -13.45 4.58 14.99
CA THR A 56 -14.05 4.72 13.61
C THR A 56 -13.05 4.97 12.44
N GLU A 57 -11.74 5.12 12.68
CA GLU A 57 -10.78 5.53 11.61
C GLU A 57 -9.78 4.45 11.18
N TRP A 58 -9.85 3.25 11.75
CA TRP A 58 -9.03 2.11 11.32
C TRP A 58 -9.98 1.00 10.92
N ASP A 59 -10.21 0.91 9.61
CA ASP A 59 -11.15 -0.04 9.03
C ASP A 59 -10.36 -1.16 8.29
N PRO A 60 -10.18 -2.34 8.93
CA PRO A 60 -9.57 -3.49 8.30
C PRO A 60 -10.38 -4.03 7.10
N ALA A 61 -11.62 -3.57 6.87
CA ALA A 61 -12.40 -3.90 5.68
C ALA A 61 -11.86 -3.28 4.38
N HIS A 62 -10.88 -2.34 4.43
CA HIS A 62 -10.10 -1.92 3.26
C HIS A 62 -9.04 -2.99 2.88
N ALA A 63 -9.51 -4.22 2.73
CA ALA A 63 -8.74 -5.45 2.79
C ALA A 63 -7.71 -5.63 1.65
N GLU A 64 -7.89 -4.91 0.53
CA GLU A 64 -6.92 -4.86 -0.58
C GLU A 64 -5.58 -4.22 -0.17
N GLN A 65 -5.57 -3.30 0.79
CA GLN A 65 -4.32 -2.71 1.31
C GLN A 65 -3.61 -3.61 2.32
N MET A 66 -4.33 -4.59 2.86
CA MET A 66 -3.92 -5.41 4.01
C MET A 66 -3.60 -6.85 3.62
N THR A 67 -3.59 -7.20 2.33
CA THR A 67 -3.27 -8.56 1.84
C THR A 67 -1.96 -9.09 2.41
N ASN A 68 -0.92 -8.25 2.53
CA ASN A 68 0.35 -8.65 3.14
C ASN A 68 0.23 -8.92 4.64
N LEU A 69 -0.58 -8.15 5.37
CA LEU A 69 -0.87 -8.39 6.78
C LEU A 69 -1.58 -9.74 6.94
N TYR A 70 -2.64 -9.97 6.17
CA TYR A 70 -3.44 -11.19 6.26
C TYR A 70 -2.62 -12.44 5.91
N ASN A 71 -1.80 -12.39 4.85
CA ASN A 71 -0.88 -13.48 4.51
C ASN A 71 0.10 -13.78 5.66
N ALA A 72 0.66 -12.75 6.28
CA ALA A 72 1.60 -12.91 7.39
C ALA A 72 0.91 -13.48 8.65
N LEU A 73 -0.32 -13.05 8.94
CA LEU A 73 -1.07 -13.52 10.09
C LEU A 73 -1.49 -14.98 9.93
N VAL A 74 -1.97 -15.35 8.74
CA VAL A 74 -2.30 -16.74 8.42
C VAL A 74 -1.08 -17.62 8.58
N ALA A 75 0.09 -17.21 8.09
CA ALA A 75 1.32 -17.98 8.25
C ALA A 75 1.74 -18.25 9.72
N THR A 76 1.09 -17.60 10.69
CA THR A 76 1.27 -17.85 12.13
C THR A 76 0.15 -18.67 12.76
N THR A 77 -0.96 -18.88 12.05
CA THR A 77 -2.06 -19.74 12.47
C THR A 77 -1.65 -21.21 12.28
N PRO A 78 -1.73 -22.05 13.33
CA PRO A 78 -1.52 -23.49 13.22
C PRO A 78 -2.42 -24.08 12.13
N ASP A 79 -1.92 -25.07 11.38
CA ASP A 79 -2.63 -25.79 10.32
C ASP A 79 -3.01 -24.98 9.07
N SER A 80 -2.63 -23.71 8.99
CA SER A 80 -2.75 -22.96 7.74
C SER A 80 -1.71 -23.44 6.72
N ALA A 81 -2.17 -23.93 5.57
CA ALA A 81 -1.29 -24.51 4.56
C ALA A 81 -0.55 -23.47 3.69
N GLY A 82 -0.28 -22.28 4.22
CA GLY A 82 0.62 -21.28 3.61
C GLY A 82 0.26 -20.82 2.19
N GLY A 83 -1.03 -20.88 1.83
CA GLY A 83 -1.51 -20.56 0.49
C GLY A 83 -1.54 -19.07 0.16
N ARG A 84 -1.80 -18.74 -1.11
CA ARG A 84 -2.09 -17.36 -1.53
C ARG A 84 -3.54 -17.04 -1.17
N LEU A 85 -3.75 -15.95 -0.43
CA LEU A 85 -5.08 -15.42 -0.15
C LEU A 85 -5.82 -15.14 -1.47
N THR A 86 -7.02 -15.69 -1.61
CA THR A 86 -7.89 -15.55 -2.78
C THR A 86 -9.13 -14.73 -2.48
N ASP A 87 -9.62 -14.72 -1.24
CA ASP A 87 -10.85 -14.04 -0.84
C ASP A 87 -10.79 -13.61 0.63
N ILE A 88 -11.49 -12.52 0.96
CA ILE A 88 -11.63 -11.99 2.32
C ILE A 88 -13.11 -11.65 2.51
N ARG A 89 -13.75 -12.29 3.48
CA ARG A 89 -15.16 -12.08 3.79
C ARG A 89 -15.30 -11.64 5.24
N GLN A 90 -16.09 -10.60 5.48
CA GLN A 90 -16.44 -10.20 6.83
C GLN A 90 -17.67 -10.98 7.30
N GLU A 91 -17.56 -11.65 8.43
CA GLU A 91 -18.62 -12.40 9.09
C GLU A 91 -18.81 -11.81 10.50
N SER A 92 -19.76 -10.88 10.64
CA SER A 92 -19.96 -10.08 11.86
C SER A 92 -18.68 -9.31 12.25
N ASP A 93 -18.09 -9.60 13.42
CA ASP A 93 -16.86 -8.98 13.95
C ASP A 93 -15.59 -9.80 13.61
N GLU A 94 -15.69 -10.79 12.72
CA GLU A 94 -14.57 -11.65 12.32
C GLU A 94 -14.34 -11.57 10.81
N TYR A 95 -13.11 -11.86 10.40
CA TYR A 95 -12.76 -11.99 8.98
C TYR A 95 -12.44 -13.44 8.64
N ALA A 96 -13.12 -13.97 7.63
CA ALA A 96 -12.84 -15.25 7.01
C ALA A 96 -11.92 -15.06 5.79
N LEU A 97 -10.80 -15.77 5.77
CA LEU A 97 -9.76 -15.68 4.75
C LEU A 97 -9.73 -16.97 3.92
N GLY A 98 -10.02 -16.86 2.62
CA GLY A 98 -9.98 -17.98 1.68
C GLY A 98 -8.63 -18.12 0.99
N PHE A 99 -8.12 -19.35 0.86
CA PHE A 99 -6.82 -19.63 0.23
C PHE A 99 -6.95 -20.57 -0.97
N ALA A 100 -6.05 -20.43 -1.93
CA ALA A 100 -5.99 -21.35 -3.06
C ALA A 100 -5.71 -22.79 -2.58
N GLY A 101 -6.70 -23.69 -2.74
CA GLY A 101 -6.57 -25.12 -2.51
C GLY A 101 -6.82 -25.63 -1.08
N ASN A 102 -7.24 -24.79 -0.14
CA ASN A 102 -7.50 -25.18 1.26
C ASN A 102 -8.77 -24.53 1.83
N ASP A 103 -9.16 -24.93 3.04
CA ASP A 103 -10.30 -24.39 3.80
C ASP A 103 -10.08 -22.92 4.22
N ALA A 104 -11.19 -22.23 4.53
CA ALA A 104 -11.15 -20.85 5.02
C ALA A 104 -10.58 -20.79 6.45
N VAL A 105 -9.69 -19.83 6.70
CA VAL A 105 -9.16 -19.54 8.04
C VAL A 105 -9.88 -18.32 8.60
N THR A 106 -10.47 -18.44 9.79
CA THR A 106 -11.12 -17.31 10.47
C THR A 106 -10.15 -16.64 11.42
N ILE A 107 -10.08 -15.31 11.36
CA ILE A 107 -9.26 -14.50 12.25
C ILE A 107 -10.16 -13.47 12.93
N PRO A 108 -10.29 -13.55 14.27
CA PRO A 108 -11.02 -12.54 15.01
C PRO A 108 -10.29 -11.20 14.99
N VAL A 109 -11.00 -10.14 14.63
CA VAL A 109 -10.50 -8.76 14.67
C VAL A 109 -11.42 -7.94 15.56
N LEU A 110 -10.98 -7.72 16.79
CA LEU A 110 -11.72 -6.96 17.78
C LEU A 110 -11.47 -5.47 17.54
N GLN A 111 -12.30 -4.90 16.67
CA GLN A 111 -12.29 -3.49 16.30
C GLN A 111 -13.31 -2.68 17.12
N ASP A 112 -13.26 -1.34 16.99
CA ASP A 112 -14.17 -0.41 17.66
C ASP A 112 -14.19 -0.45 19.19
N LEU A 113 -13.13 -0.99 19.83
CA LEU A 113 -13.00 -0.95 21.28
C LEU A 113 -12.84 0.50 21.76
N ASP A 114 -13.59 0.87 22.80
CA ASP A 114 -13.55 2.21 23.38
C ASP A 114 -12.15 2.51 23.94
N ARG A 115 -11.47 3.49 23.35
CA ARG A 115 -10.15 3.95 23.80
C ARG A 115 -10.18 4.55 25.22
N ASN A 116 -11.35 4.94 25.71
CA ASN A 116 -11.53 5.50 27.04
C ASN A 116 -12.11 4.48 28.03
N GLY A 117 -12.44 3.27 27.56
CA GLY A 117 -13.02 2.19 28.35
C GLY A 117 -12.01 1.50 29.27
N ALA A 118 -12.52 0.60 30.11
CA ALA A 118 -11.72 -0.15 31.09
C ALA A 118 -10.73 -1.11 30.41
N GLU A 119 -11.08 -1.59 29.22
CA GLU A 119 -10.26 -2.46 28.39
C GLU A 119 -8.99 -1.71 27.94
N ALA A 120 -9.14 -0.49 27.43
CA ALA A 120 -7.99 0.34 27.02
C ALA A 120 -7.07 0.69 28.21
N GLU A 121 -7.64 0.86 29.40
CA GLU A 121 -6.87 1.05 30.64
C GLU A 121 -6.05 -0.20 30.99
N SER A 122 -6.64 -1.39 30.88
CA SER A 122 -5.93 -2.66 31.15
C SER A 122 -4.75 -2.91 30.20
N PHE A 123 -4.79 -2.35 28.99
CA PHE A 123 -3.69 -2.42 28.00
C PHE A 123 -2.68 -1.25 28.13
N GLY A 124 -2.89 -0.31 29.06
CA GLY A 124 -2.04 0.87 29.24
C GLY A 124 -2.17 1.91 28.12
N VAL A 125 -3.28 1.89 27.38
CA VAL A 125 -3.51 2.71 26.17
C VAL A 125 -4.72 3.62 26.29
N ARG A 126 -5.21 3.88 27.50
CA ARG A 126 -6.34 4.80 27.73
C ARG A 126 -6.12 6.16 27.07
N GLY A 127 -7.13 6.62 26.32
CA GLY A 127 -7.11 7.84 25.53
C GLY A 127 -6.27 7.77 24.25
N LYS A 128 -5.53 6.67 24.03
CA LYS A 128 -4.64 6.47 22.89
C LYS A 128 -5.27 5.51 21.90
N ARG A 129 -4.88 5.66 20.64
CA ARG A 129 -5.17 4.66 19.61
C ARG A 129 -4.12 3.58 19.70
N ALA A 130 -4.55 2.33 19.70
CA ALA A 130 -3.60 1.23 19.75
C ALA A 130 -4.09 0.00 19.00
N VAL A 131 -3.14 -0.75 18.46
CA VAL A 131 -3.38 -2.06 17.84
C VAL A 131 -2.42 -3.06 18.46
N PHE A 132 -2.92 -4.24 18.81
CA PHE A 132 -2.15 -5.34 19.35
C PHE A 132 -2.38 -6.58 18.48
N VAL A 133 -1.32 -7.34 18.25
CA VAL A 133 -1.41 -8.69 17.71
C VAL A 133 -1.08 -9.68 18.81
N LEU A 134 -2.01 -10.60 19.02
CA LEU A 134 -1.91 -11.67 20.00
C LEU A 134 -1.73 -13.01 19.29
N ASP A 135 -0.86 -13.87 19.81
CA ASP A 135 -0.76 -15.26 19.34
C ASP A 135 -1.90 -16.14 19.89
N ALA A 136 -1.89 -17.44 19.55
CA ALA A 136 -2.88 -18.41 20.00
C ALA A 136 -2.94 -18.57 21.54
N GLN A 137 -1.84 -18.27 22.24
CA GLN A 137 -1.75 -18.27 23.70
C GLN A 137 -2.16 -16.92 24.30
N GLY A 138 -2.38 -15.91 23.44
CA GLY A 138 -2.73 -14.54 23.75
C GLY A 138 -1.62 -13.70 24.31
N ILE A 139 -0.39 -14.07 24.00
CA ILE A 139 0.77 -13.25 24.30
C ILE A 139 0.81 -12.12 23.26
N VAL A 140 1.06 -10.91 23.72
CA VAL A 140 1.30 -9.75 22.85
C VAL A 140 2.59 -10.00 22.08
N ARG A 141 2.51 -10.06 20.76
CA ARG A 141 3.68 -10.24 19.90
C ARG A 141 4.07 -8.97 19.18
N TRP A 142 3.11 -8.08 19.03
CA TRP A 142 3.33 -6.76 18.50
C TRP A 142 2.30 -5.80 19.08
N SER A 143 2.71 -4.56 19.30
CA SER A 143 1.81 -3.48 19.64
C SER A 143 2.24 -2.20 18.94
N HIS A 144 1.27 -1.36 18.62
CA HIS A 144 1.51 0.01 18.20
C HIS A 144 0.55 0.90 18.94
N VAL A 145 1.08 1.96 19.52
CA VAL A 145 0.32 3.02 20.14
C VAL A 145 0.53 4.26 19.27
N ALA A 146 -0.49 4.65 18.53
CA ALA A 146 -0.41 5.76 17.61
C ALA A 146 -0.35 7.08 18.39
N ALA A 147 0.59 7.95 17.98
CA ALA A 147 0.52 9.37 18.29
C ALA A 147 -0.66 10.00 17.54
N GLU A 148 -1.20 11.11 18.05
CA GLU A 148 -2.32 11.82 17.44
C GLU A 148 -2.02 12.14 15.95
N GLY A 149 -2.89 11.70 15.04
CA GLY A 149 -2.70 11.86 13.59
C GLY A 149 -1.77 10.85 12.90
N THR A 150 -1.32 9.79 13.58
CA THR A 150 -0.51 8.71 12.98
C THR A 150 -1.32 7.42 12.82
N SER A 151 -1.04 6.68 11.74
CA SER A 151 -1.58 5.33 11.52
C SER A 151 -0.45 4.31 11.58
N PRO A 152 -0.71 3.09 12.07
CA PRO A 152 0.29 2.03 12.05
C PRO A 152 0.71 1.74 10.60
N ARG A 153 2.02 1.61 10.37
CA ARG A 153 2.54 1.22 9.05
C ARG A 153 2.35 -0.29 8.88
N VAL A 154 1.58 -0.68 7.87
CA VAL A 154 1.28 -2.09 7.58
C VAL A 154 2.54 -2.96 7.51
N ASN A 155 3.61 -2.46 6.90
CA ASN A 155 4.88 -3.20 6.80
C ASN A 155 5.52 -3.51 8.16
N ASP A 156 5.40 -2.61 9.14
CA ASP A 156 5.97 -2.83 10.48
C ASP A 156 5.22 -3.97 11.19
N ILE A 157 3.91 -4.07 10.95
CA ILE A 157 3.08 -5.18 11.43
C ILE A 157 3.48 -6.48 10.75
N VAL A 158 3.60 -6.47 9.41
CA VAL A 158 4.00 -7.63 8.61
C VAL A 158 5.37 -8.17 9.06
N SER A 159 6.35 -7.30 9.30
CA SER A 159 7.67 -7.71 9.78
C SER A 159 7.61 -8.37 11.17
N ALA A 160 6.78 -7.85 12.07
CA ALA A 160 6.60 -8.45 13.38
C ALA A 160 5.89 -9.81 13.31
N LEU A 161 4.90 -9.95 12.41
CA LEU A 161 4.21 -11.22 12.16
C LEU A 161 5.14 -12.28 11.56
N GLN A 162 5.96 -11.90 10.58
CA GLN A 162 6.95 -12.80 9.98
C GLN A 162 7.98 -13.29 11.00
N ALA A 163 8.35 -12.45 11.96
CA ALA A 163 9.26 -12.84 13.05
C ALA A 163 8.66 -13.88 14.02
N MET A 164 7.34 -14.13 13.96
CA MET A 164 6.68 -15.17 14.75
C MET A 164 6.68 -16.55 14.09
N GLN A 165 7.16 -16.68 12.84
CA GLN A 165 7.18 -17.96 12.14
C GLN A 165 8.08 -18.98 12.86
N PRO A 166 7.64 -20.24 13.05
CA PRO A 166 8.48 -21.29 13.59
C PRO A 166 9.75 -21.44 12.73
N GLY A 167 10.92 -21.20 13.32
CA GLY A 167 12.22 -21.25 12.62
C GLY A 167 12.86 -19.90 12.25
N ALA A 168 12.23 -18.76 12.59
CA ALA A 168 12.82 -17.43 12.36
C ALA A 168 14.02 -17.09 13.30
N VAL A 169 14.30 -17.95 14.28
CA VAL A 169 15.35 -17.74 15.30
C VAL A 169 16.64 -18.44 14.90
N GLU A 170 17.30 -17.99 13.84
CA GLU A 170 18.75 -18.29 13.68
C GLU A 170 19.55 -17.21 12.92
N SER A 171 19.07 -15.96 12.92
CA SER A 171 19.86 -14.86 12.33
C SER A 171 19.50 -13.50 12.95
N GLN A 172 19.68 -13.34 14.26
CA GLN A 172 19.97 -12.01 14.82
C GLN A 172 20.40 -12.14 16.28
N LYS A 173 21.70 -12.33 16.48
CA LYS A 173 22.37 -11.79 17.66
C LYS A 173 23.64 -11.08 17.20
N ASP A 174 23.70 -9.81 17.57
CA ASP A 174 24.81 -8.87 17.46
C ASP A 174 25.11 -8.31 16.05
N SER A 175 24.56 -7.12 15.75
CA SER A 175 25.35 -5.91 15.37
C SER A 175 24.45 -4.74 14.95
N ALA A 176 24.77 -3.55 15.45
CA ALA A 176 24.29 -2.24 14.98
C ALA A 176 24.71 -1.98 13.51
N PRO A 177 24.25 -0.90 12.83
CA PRO A 177 24.24 -0.82 11.37
C PRO A 177 25.65 -0.72 10.79
N GLY A 178 26.12 -1.82 10.19
CA GLY A 178 27.41 -1.92 9.51
C GLY A 178 27.25 -1.81 8.00
N VAL A 179 27.82 -0.76 7.44
CA VAL A 179 28.23 -0.68 6.03
C VAL A 179 29.14 -1.88 5.73
N TRP A 180 28.85 -2.62 4.66
CA TRP A 180 29.76 -3.67 4.18
C TRP A 180 31.08 -3.02 3.72
N GLN A 181 32.10 -3.04 4.58
CA GLN A 181 33.49 -2.77 4.19
C GLN A 181 34.24 -4.10 4.18
N ALA A 182 34.34 -4.72 3.00
CA ALA A 182 35.30 -5.78 2.79
C ALA A 182 36.71 -5.23 3.03
N THR A 183 37.50 -5.87 3.90
CA THR A 183 38.86 -5.39 4.16
C THR A 183 39.80 -5.86 3.05
N ARG A 184 40.87 -5.10 2.78
CA ARG A 184 41.91 -5.48 1.79
C ARG A 184 42.50 -6.87 2.05
N ARG A 185 42.50 -7.35 3.29
CA ARG A 185 43.01 -8.68 3.65
C ARG A 185 42.06 -9.80 3.20
N ASP A 186 40.75 -9.59 3.32
CA ASP A 186 39.75 -10.58 2.92
C ASP A 186 39.76 -10.77 1.39
N PHE A 187 39.96 -9.68 0.63
CA PHE A 187 40.11 -9.73 -0.82
C PHE A 187 41.39 -10.46 -1.26
N ILE A 188 42.52 -10.21 -0.61
CA ILE A 188 43.81 -10.87 -0.93
C ILE A 188 43.75 -12.36 -0.58
N ALA A 189 43.12 -12.73 0.53
CA ALA A 189 42.96 -14.13 0.94
C ALA A 189 42.07 -14.91 -0.05
N ALA A 190 40.95 -14.33 -0.50
CA ALA A 190 40.07 -14.94 -1.49
C ALA A 190 40.75 -15.10 -2.87
N ALA A 191 41.56 -14.11 -3.29
CA ALA A 191 42.28 -14.16 -4.56
C ALA A 191 43.42 -15.21 -4.57
N LEU A 192 44.11 -15.41 -3.44
CA LEU A 192 45.16 -16.43 -3.31
C LEU A 192 44.60 -17.86 -3.30
N ALA A 193 43.42 -18.08 -2.70
CA ALA A 193 42.77 -19.39 -2.71
C ALA A 193 42.29 -19.80 -4.13
N GLY A 194 41.77 -18.84 -4.91
CA GLY A 194 41.35 -19.09 -6.29
C GLY A 194 42.50 -19.43 -7.26
N ALA A 195 43.68 -18.84 -7.05
CA ALA A 195 44.85 -19.08 -7.89
C ALA A 195 45.47 -20.48 -7.67
N ILE A 196 45.39 -21.03 -6.46
CA ILE A 196 45.92 -22.37 -6.15
C ILE A 196 45.02 -23.47 -6.75
N ALA A 197 43.70 -23.26 -6.75
CA ALA A 197 42.75 -24.22 -7.31
C ALA A 197 42.89 -24.40 -8.83
N LEU A 198 43.24 -23.33 -9.56
CA LEU A 198 43.45 -23.35 -11.02
C LEU A 198 44.77 -24.01 -11.44
N ALA A 199 45.77 -24.10 -10.54
CA ALA A 199 47.06 -24.72 -10.83
C ALA A 199 47.06 -26.26 -10.69
N ALA A 200 46.10 -26.82 -9.94
CA ALA A 200 46.06 -28.25 -9.65
C ALA A 200 45.32 -29.09 -10.71
N PHE A 201 44.47 -28.48 -11.55
CA PHE A 201 43.65 -29.21 -12.54
C PHE A 201 43.49 -28.40 -13.85
N PRO A 202 44.50 -28.37 -14.73
CA PRO A 202 44.47 -27.54 -15.93
C PRO A 202 43.47 -28.01 -17.01
N ASN A 203 42.85 -29.19 -16.89
CA ASN A 203 41.98 -29.79 -17.91
C ASN A 203 40.76 -30.55 -17.33
N SER A 204 40.08 -30.01 -16.32
CA SER A 204 38.75 -30.52 -15.94
C SER A 204 37.68 -29.68 -16.64
N PRO A 205 36.88 -30.24 -17.58
CA PRO A 205 35.71 -29.55 -18.07
C PRO A 205 34.71 -29.45 -16.90
N ALA A 206 34.39 -28.22 -16.51
CA ALA A 206 33.31 -27.98 -15.57
C ALA A 206 31.98 -28.24 -16.30
N GLU A 207 31.48 -29.48 -16.24
CA GLU A 207 30.07 -29.74 -16.50
C GLU A 207 29.26 -29.16 -15.34
N ALA A 208 28.84 -27.92 -15.51
CA ALA A 208 27.75 -27.36 -14.73
C ALA A 208 26.47 -28.10 -15.18
N GLN A 209 25.96 -28.99 -14.34
CA GLN A 209 24.62 -29.53 -14.48
C GLN A 209 23.62 -28.40 -14.26
N ASP A 210 23.22 -27.75 -15.33
CA ASP A 210 22.11 -26.78 -15.35
C ASP A 210 20.79 -27.57 -15.32
N GLY A 211 20.48 -28.12 -14.14
CA GLY A 211 19.25 -28.85 -13.81
C GLY A 211 18.08 -27.94 -13.47
N ALA A 212 18.10 -26.68 -13.95
CA ALA A 212 16.95 -25.80 -13.91
C ALA A 212 16.35 -25.77 -15.32
N THR A 213 15.34 -26.61 -15.56
CA THR A 213 14.32 -26.33 -16.57
C THR A 213 13.64 -25.02 -16.18
N LYS A 214 14.27 -23.91 -16.57
CA LYS A 214 13.67 -22.59 -16.63
C LYS A 214 12.44 -22.77 -17.50
N ALA A 215 11.27 -22.84 -16.87
CA ALA A 215 10.00 -22.80 -17.57
C ALA A 215 10.12 -21.62 -18.53
N ALA A 216 10.17 -21.92 -19.83
CA ALA A 216 10.20 -20.90 -20.86
C ALA A 216 8.92 -20.09 -20.63
N THR A 217 9.06 -18.91 -20.04
CA THR A 217 8.00 -17.91 -20.06
C THR A 217 7.62 -17.78 -21.52
N ALA A 218 6.40 -18.22 -21.85
CA ALA A 218 5.91 -18.21 -23.21
C ALA A 218 6.30 -16.88 -23.85
N SER A 219 7.10 -16.95 -24.92
CA SER A 219 7.43 -15.79 -25.74
C SER A 219 6.09 -15.17 -26.13
N GLY A 220 5.72 -14.05 -25.51
CA GLY A 220 4.42 -13.46 -25.75
C GLY A 220 4.30 -13.16 -27.24
N ALA A 221 3.18 -13.57 -27.83
CA ALA A 221 2.93 -13.33 -29.23
C ALA A 221 3.01 -11.81 -29.48
N THR A 222 3.99 -11.41 -30.28
CA THR A 222 4.07 -10.02 -30.75
C THR A 222 3.09 -9.84 -31.88
N LEU A 223 2.41 -8.70 -31.89
CA LEU A 223 1.40 -8.36 -32.89
C LEU A 223 1.60 -6.93 -33.41
N PRO A 224 1.26 -6.68 -34.68
CA PRO A 224 1.23 -5.32 -35.21
C PRO A 224 0.09 -4.54 -34.55
N VAL A 225 0.39 -3.31 -34.11
CA VAL A 225 -0.58 -2.38 -33.48
C VAL A 225 -0.39 -1.01 -34.10
N ASN A 226 -1.49 -0.38 -34.54
CA ASN A 226 -1.50 1.00 -35.03
C ASN A 226 -2.17 1.92 -34.01
N LEU A 227 -1.45 2.92 -33.50
CA LEU A 227 -1.97 3.89 -32.53
C LEU A 227 -1.97 5.30 -33.13
N ASN A 228 -3.09 6.02 -33.00
CA ASN A 228 -3.16 7.45 -33.31
C ASN A 228 -2.91 8.25 -32.03
N VAL A 229 -1.69 8.78 -31.86
CA VAL A 229 -1.28 9.49 -30.64
C VAL A 229 -0.95 10.93 -30.98
N ASN A 230 -1.63 11.89 -30.33
CA ASN A 230 -1.48 13.32 -30.54
C ASN A 230 -1.59 13.72 -32.04
N GLY A 231 -2.53 13.09 -32.75
CA GLY A 231 -2.78 13.30 -34.19
C GLY A 231 -1.76 12.64 -35.13
N LYS A 232 -0.83 11.84 -34.61
CA LYS A 232 0.18 11.12 -35.40
C LYS A 232 -0.04 9.61 -35.33
N MET A 233 -0.02 8.96 -36.49
CA MET A 233 -0.05 7.50 -36.57
C MET A 233 1.31 6.87 -36.24
N HIS A 234 1.31 5.94 -35.29
CA HIS A 234 2.44 5.12 -34.89
C HIS A 234 2.14 3.65 -35.21
N ARG A 235 3.02 3.00 -35.99
CA ARG A 235 2.93 1.57 -36.32
C ARG A 235 3.97 0.82 -35.50
N LEU A 236 3.54 -0.10 -34.65
CA LEU A 236 4.38 -0.79 -33.67
C LEU A 236 4.20 -2.30 -33.79
N ASN A 237 5.21 -3.07 -33.37
CA ASN A 237 5.08 -4.50 -33.10
C ASN A 237 5.29 -4.70 -31.60
N LEU A 238 4.22 -5.06 -30.89
CA LEU A 238 4.18 -5.09 -29.42
C LEU A 238 3.85 -6.49 -28.91
N ASP A 239 4.31 -6.83 -27.71
CA ASP A 239 3.76 -7.98 -26.96
C ASP A 239 2.30 -7.68 -26.57
N SER A 240 1.42 -8.70 -26.63
CA SER A 240 -0.01 -8.53 -26.37
C SER A 240 -0.36 -7.99 -24.97
N ARG A 241 0.56 -8.06 -24.02
CA ARG A 241 0.41 -7.58 -22.64
C ARG A 241 0.84 -6.13 -22.45
N VAL A 242 1.42 -5.49 -23.47
CA VAL A 242 1.88 -4.10 -23.37
C VAL A 242 0.71 -3.18 -23.09
N THR A 243 0.78 -2.49 -21.95
CA THR A 243 -0.19 -1.46 -21.58
C THR A 243 -0.04 -0.26 -22.52
N LEU A 244 -1.11 0.55 -22.66
CA LEU A 244 -1.04 1.80 -23.39
C LEU A 244 0.04 2.71 -22.77
N LEU A 245 0.16 2.71 -21.44
CA LEU A 245 1.20 3.47 -20.75
C LEU A 245 2.62 3.10 -21.22
N ASP A 246 2.91 1.81 -21.30
CA ASP A 246 4.24 1.34 -21.72
C ASP A 246 4.47 1.54 -23.22
N ALA A 247 3.44 1.38 -24.05
CA ALA A 247 3.51 1.72 -25.47
C ALA A 247 3.88 3.20 -25.67
N LEU A 248 3.21 4.12 -24.95
CA LEU A 248 3.49 5.55 -25.02
C LEU A 248 4.93 5.88 -24.58
N ARG A 249 5.34 5.37 -23.41
CA ARG A 249 6.60 5.75 -22.79
C ARG A 249 7.81 5.08 -23.40
N GLU A 250 7.77 3.76 -23.53
CA GLU A 250 8.95 2.94 -23.79
C GLU A 250 9.09 2.61 -25.28
N HIS A 251 7.99 2.59 -26.05
CA HIS A 251 8.02 2.31 -27.48
C HIS A 251 7.92 3.57 -28.35
N ILE A 252 7.07 4.54 -27.97
CA ILE A 252 6.91 5.79 -28.70
C ILE A 252 7.86 6.88 -28.20
N GLY A 253 8.23 6.85 -26.91
CA GLY A 253 9.13 7.83 -26.29
C GLY A 253 8.41 9.06 -25.70
N LEU A 254 7.08 9.03 -25.59
CA LEU A 254 6.27 10.07 -24.95
C LEU A 254 6.22 9.80 -23.44
N THR A 255 7.17 10.40 -22.72
CA THR A 255 7.40 10.11 -21.30
C THR A 255 6.58 10.99 -20.35
N GLY A 256 5.73 11.87 -20.88
CA GLY A 256 4.87 12.76 -20.11
C GLY A 256 3.90 12.01 -19.21
N SER A 257 3.20 11.00 -19.73
CA SER A 257 2.41 10.07 -18.91
C SER A 257 3.31 9.27 -17.95
N LYS A 258 2.92 9.17 -16.68
CA LYS A 258 3.79 8.60 -15.63
C LYS A 258 3.28 7.27 -15.10
N LYS A 259 4.22 6.35 -14.85
CA LYS A 259 3.99 5.12 -14.09
C LYS A 259 4.24 5.39 -12.61
N GLY A 260 3.17 5.62 -11.85
CA GLY A 260 3.26 5.84 -10.40
C GLY A 260 2.99 4.59 -9.57
N CYS A 261 2.01 3.79 -9.99
CA CYS A 261 1.59 2.57 -9.28
C CYS A 261 1.43 1.34 -10.20
N ASP A 262 1.17 1.53 -11.49
CA ASP A 262 0.87 0.46 -12.48
C ASP A 262 -0.37 -0.41 -12.18
N HIS A 263 -1.20 0.01 -11.22
CA HIS A 263 -2.39 -0.72 -10.76
C HIS A 263 -3.62 0.19 -10.60
N GLY A 264 -3.65 1.33 -11.31
CA GLY A 264 -4.82 2.23 -11.35
C GLY A 264 -5.08 3.09 -10.11
N GLN A 265 -4.19 3.09 -9.12
CA GLN A 265 -4.42 3.74 -7.82
C GLN A 265 -4.09 5.25 -7.79
N CYS A 266 -3.17 5.71 -8.65
CA CYS A 266 -2.56 7.05 -8.48
C CYS A 266 -2.99 8.13 -9.49
N GLY A 267 -3.60 7.76 -10.61
CA GLY A 267 -3.97 8.71 -11.68
C GLY A 267 -2.82 9.33 -12.51
N ALA A 268 -1.55 9.16 -12.12
CA ALA A 268 -0.42 9.80 -12.81
C ALA A 268 -0.25 9.37 -14.29
N CYS A 269 -0.89 8.27 -14.70
CA CYS A 269 -0.92 7.74 -16.05
C CYS A 269 -2.12 8.20 -16.89
N THR A 270 -2.91 9.17 -16.41
CA THR A 270 -4.13 9.61 -17.11
C THR A 270 -3.78 10.19 -18.49
N VAL A 271 -4.49 9.70 -19.51
CA VAL A 271 -4.51 10.19 -20.90
C VAL A 271 -5.95 10.38 -21.34
N HIS A 272 -6.19 10.96 -22.52
CA HIS A 272 -7.51 10.92 -23.15
C HIS A 272 -7.55 9.86 -24.24
N ILE A 273 -8.62 9.07 -24.28
CA ILE A 273 -8.93 8.09 -25.33
C ILE A 273 -10.31 8.46 -25.86
N ASP A 274 -10.40 8.81 -27.14
CA ASP A 274 -11.62 9.29 -27.80
C ASP A 274 -12.28 10.46 -27.04
N GLY A 275 -11.42 11.30 -26.46
CA GLY A 275 -11.78 12.43 -25.62
C GLY A 275 -11.90 12.08 -24.13
N ASP A 276 -12.26 10.87 -23.74
CA ASP A 276 -12.50 10.54 -22.33
C ASP A 276 -11.22 10.24 -21.57
N ARG A 277 -11.14 10.66 -20.30
CA ARG A 277 -9.97 10.37 -19.47
C ARG A 277 -9.92 8.89 -19.10
N ALA A 278 -8.75 8.27 -19.27
CA ALA A 278 -8.53 6.86 -18.97
C ALA A 278 -7.17 6.63 -18.31
N LEU A 279 -7.10 5.58 -17.48
CA LEU A 279 -5.86 5.14 -16.84
C LEU A 279 -5.09 4.26 -17.82
N SER A 280 -4.06 4.81 -18.47
CA SER A 280 -3.31 4.09 -19.51
C SER A 280 -2.57 2.84 -19.01
N CYS A 281 -2.31 2.70 -17.70
CA CYS A 281 -1.75 1.47 -17.13
C CYS A 281 -2.73 0.30 -17.10
N LEU A 282 -4.05 0.56 -17.16
CA LEU A 282 -5.10 -0.47 -17.16
C LEU A 282 -5.70 -0.70 -18.56
N ALA A 283 -5.21 0.00 -19.58
CA ALA A 283 -5.60 -0.19 -20.97
C ALA A 283 -4.50 -0.95 -21.72
N LEU A 284 -4.86 -1.96 -22.53
CA LEU A 284 -3.90 -2.64 -23.41
C LEU A 284 -3.74 -1.86 -24.71
N ALA A 285 -2.51 -1.67 -25.17
CA ALA A 285 -2.21 -0.96 -26.41
C ALA A 285 -2.89 -1.61 -27.63
N ALA A 286 -2.90 -2.95 -27.68
CA ALA A 286 -3.56 -3.73 -28.72
C ALA A 286 -5.08 -3.49 -28.84
N GLN A 287 -5.73 -2.97 -27.79
CA GLN A 287 -7.17 -2.69 -27.80
C GLN A 287 -7.50 -1.26 -28.24
N GLN A 288 -6.49 -0.40 -28.43
CA GLN A 288 -6.69 1.02 -28.75
C GLN A 288 -6.48 1.34 -30.24
N GLU A 289 -6.51 0.31 -31.10
CA GLU A 289 -6.43 0.52 -32.53
C GLU A 289 -7.72 1.22 -33.02
N GLY A 290 -7.54 2.33 -33.74
CA GLY A 290 -8.65 3.16 -34.23
C GLY A 290 -9.07 4.29 -33.27
N SER A 291 -8.66 4.25 -32.00
CA SER A 291 -8.94 5.34 -31.04
C SER A 291 -7.98 6.52 -31.24
N GLU A 292 -8.48 7.72 -30.91
CA GLU A 292 -7.66 8.93 -30.79
C GLU A 292 -7.12 9.06 -29.37
N ILE A 293 -5.80 9.01 -29.22
CA ILE A 293 -5.12 9.11 -27.92
C ILE A 293 -4.45 10.47 -27.81
N VAL A 294 -4.76 11.21 -26.75
CA VAL A 294 -4.09 12.48 -26.42
C VAL A 294 -3.36 12.36 -25.09
N THR A 295 -2.09 12.72 -25.07
CA THR A 295 -1.24 12.78 -23.88
C THR A 295 -0.99 14.22 -23.45
N ILE A 296 -0.27 14.42 -22.34
CA ILE A 296 0.08 15.77 -21.86
C ILE A 296 0.87 16.58 -22.90
N GLU A 297 1.70 15.92 -23.71
CA GLU A 297 2.46 16.51 -24.81
C GLU A 297 1.56 17.01 -25.95
N GLY A 298 0.37 16.43 -26.11
CA GLY A 298 -0.59 16.78 -27.16
C GLY A 298 -1.46 18.01 -26.84
N LEU A 299 -1.43 18.53 -25.61
CA LEU A 299 -2.26 19.67 -25.23
C LEU A 299 -1.73 21.02 -25.73
N ALA A 300 -0.41 21.19 -25.79
CA ALA A 300 0.21 22.44 -26.19
C ALA A 300 0.22 22.58 -27.73
N LYS A 301 0.15 23.83 -28.21
CA LYS A 301 0.26 24.15 -29.64
C LYS A 301 1.58 24.86 -29.90
N GLY A 302 2.64 24.07 -30.16
CA GLY A 302 4.00 24.60 -30.22
C GLY A 302 4.41 25.14 -28.85
N ASP A 303 4.78 26.43 -28.79
CA ASP A 303 5.17 27.08 -27.54
C ASP A 303 3.97 27.65 -26.75
N GLU A 304 2.76 27.57 -27.30
CA GLU A 304 1.55 28.02 -26.59
C GLU A 304 1.02 26.93 -25.67
N LEU A 305 1.11 27.18 -24.35
CA LEU A 305 0.55 26.30 -23.32
C LEU A 305 -0.98 26.26 -23.40
N HIS A 306 -1.53 25.07 -23.13
CA HIS A 306 -2.95 24.90 -22.91
C HIS A 306 -3.43 25.78 -21.74
N PRO A 307 -4.65 26.35 -21.75
CA PRO A 307 -5.14 27.19 -20.66
C PRO A 307 -5.03 26.54 -19.26
N VAL A 308 -5.26 25.21 -19.19
CA VAL A 308 -5.07 24.45 -17.94
C VAL A 308 -3.59 24.33 -17.56
N GLN A 309 -2.68 24.12 -18.52
CA GLN A 309 -1.25 24.10 -18.25
C GLN A 309 -0.76 25.45 -17.73
N GLN A 310 -1.20 26.55 -18.36
CA GLN A 310 -0.89 27.91 -17.91
C GLN A 310 -1.42 28.17 -16.50
N ALA A 311 -2.66 27.78 -16.19
CA ALA A 311 -3.20 27.96 -14.85
C ALA A 311 -2.43 27.15 -13.78
N PHE A 312 -1.97 25.95 -14.10
CA PHE A 312 -1.12 25.18 -13.19
C PHE A 312 0.23 25.87 -12.94
N LEU A 313 0.78 26.57 -13.93
CA LEU A 313 1.98 27.40 -13.77
C LEU A 313 1.70 28.63 -12.90
N ASP A 314 0.64 29.38 -13.20
CA ASP A 314 0.33 30.65 -12.55
C ASP A 314 -0.05 30.49 -11.07
N TYR A 315 -0.67 29.36 -10.72
CA TYR A 315 -1.17 29.09 -9.36
C TYR A 315 -0.29 28.12 -8.55
N ASP A 316 0.89 27.77 -9.07
CA ASP A 316 1.80 26.81 -8.44
C ASP A 316 1.11 25.45 -8.18
N GLY A 317 0.34 24.99 -9.16
CA GLY A 317 -0.45 23.76 -9.13
C GLY A 317 0.38 22.47 -9.17
N TYR A 318 1.67 22.54 -8.83
CA TYR A 318 2.59 21.42 -8.79
C TYR A 318 3.78 21.72 -7.87
N GLN A 319 4.55 20.68 -7.55
CA GLN A 319 5.86 20.84 -6.90
C GLN A 319 6.88 19.92 -7.60
N CYS A 320 6.95 18.64 -7.21
CA CYS A 320 7.87 17.68 -7.84
C CYS A 320 7.57 17.40 -9.32
N GLY A 321 6.39 17.79 -9.80
CA GLY A 321 5.98 17.65 -11.20
C GLY A 321 5.49 16.25 -11.59
N TYR A 322 5.66 15.22 -10.75
CA TYR A 322 5.41 13.84 -11.17
C TYR A 322 3.93 13.54 -11.42
N CYS A 323 3.02 13.99 -10.56
CA CYS A 323 1.58 13.80 -10.76
C CYS A 323 0.98 14.82 -11.76
N THR A 324 1.70 15.90 -12.08
CA THR A 324 1.18 17.05 -12.83
C THR A 324 0.59 16.68 -14.19
N PRO A 325 1.18 15.78 -15.00
CA PRO A 325 0.57 15.31 -16.24
C PRO A 325 -0.84 14.74 -16.03
N GLY A 326 -0.99 13.78 -15.10
CA GLY A 326 -2.30 13.16 -14.81
C GLY A 326 -3.32 14.16 -14.26
N GLN A 327 -2.88 15.08 -13.40
CA GLN A 327 -3.70 16.17 -12.87
C GLN A 327 -4.23 17.08 -13.98
N ILE A 328 -3.35 17.53 -14.89
CA ILE A 328 -3.74 18.42 -15.98
C ILE A 328 -4.70 17.70 -16.95
N MET A 329 -4.38 16.47 -17.36
CA MET A 329 -5.24 15.68 -18.24
C MET A 329 -6.64 15.48 -17.63
N SER A 330 -6.70 15.17 -16.33
CA SER A 330 -7.97 15.00 -15.62
C SER A 330 -8.76 16.29 -15.48
N ALA A 331 -8.08 17.42 -15.25
CA ALA A 331 -8.69 18.74 -15.15
C ALA A 331 -9.31 19.19 -16.47
N VAL A 332 -8.63 18.95 -17.60
CA VAL A 332 -9.15 19.26 -18.94
C VAL A 332 -10.47 18.53 -19.19
N SER A 333 -10.53 17.21 -18.97
CA SER A 333 -11.77 16.44 -19.13
C SER A 333 -12.86 16.93 -18.18
N LEU A 334 -12.53 17.16 -16.91
CA LEU A 334 -13.50 17.61 -15.91
C LEU A 334 -14.18 18.95 -16.27
N ILE A 335 -13.39 19.90 -16.78
CA ILE A 335 -13.89 21.21 -17.24
C ILE A 335 -14.75 21.02 -18.49
N ARG A 336 -14.29 20.24 -19.47
CA ARG A 336 -15.00 19.96 -20.72
C ARG A 336 -16.34 19.25 -20.49
N GLU A 337 -16.39 18.33 -19.51
CA GLU A 337 -17.60 17.64 -19.05
C GLU A 337 -18.59 18.59 -18.34
N GLY A 338 -18.18 19.81 -18.01
CA GLY A 338 -19.01 20.77 -17.26
C GLY A 338 -19.24 20.35 -15.80
N ARG A 339 -18.35 19.54 -15.23
CA ARG A 339 -18.43 18.98 -13.87
C ARG A 339 -17.49 19.67 -12.87
N ALA A 340 -17.05 20.88 -13.21
CA ALA A 340 -16.20 21.70 -12.37
C ALA A 340 -16.98 22.89 -11.77
N LYS A 341 -18.23 22.73 -11.33
CA LYS A 341 -19.10 23.88 -10.97
C LYS A 341 -18.80 24.43 -9.58
N SER A 342 -18.33 23.59 -8.67
CA SER A 342 -18.02 23.96 -7.29
C SER A 342 -16.69 23.36 -6.84
N ASP A 343 -16.16 23.85 -5.72
CA ASP A 343 -14.94 23.29 -5.14
C ASP A 343 -15.13 21.82 -4.71
N SER A 344 -16.33 21.41 -4.30
CA SER A 344 -16.61 20.01 -3.96
C SER A 344 -16.62 19.11 -5.20
N GLU A 345 -17.25 19.57 -6.28
CA GLU A 345 -17.24 18.84 -7.56
C GLU A 345 -15.83 18.75 -8.14
N ILE A 346 -15.02 19.80 -8.03
CA ILE A 346 -13.63 19.76 -8.49
C ILE A 346 -12.81 18.75 -7.67
N ARG A 347 -12.93 18.78 -6.33
CA ARG A 347 -12.22 17.82 -5.48
C ARG A 347 -12.62 16.38 -5.78
N GLU A 348 -13.92 16.11 -5.90
CA GLU A 348 -14.43 14.79 -6.24
C GLU A 348 -13.99 14.37 -7.64
N GLY A 349 -14.17 15.24 -8.63
CA GLY A 349 -13.80 14.99 -10.01
C GLY A 349 -12.30 14.75 -10.23
N MET A 350 -11.46 15.26 -9.34
CA MET A 350 -10.00 15.10 -9.36
C MET A 350 -9.47 14.03 -8.40
N SER A 351 -10.33 13.40 -7.59
CA SER A 351 -9.94 12.51 -6.49
C SER A 351 -9.09 11.30 -6.93
N GLY A 352 -9.25 10.86 -8.18
CA GLY A 352 -8.46 9.78 -8.78
C GLY A 352 -7.00 10.11 -9.08
N ASN A 353 -6.53 11.35 -8.83
CA ASN A 353 -5.13 11.75 -9.03
C ASN A 353 -4.46 12.12 -7.70
N LEU A 354 -3.55 11.25 -7.26
CA LEU A 354 -2.84 11.43 -6.00
C LEU A 354 -1.63 12.35 -6.15
N CYS A 355 -1.46 13.28 -5.20
CA CYS A 355 -0.35 14.20 -5.07
C CYS A 355 0.30 14.06 -3.70
N ARG A 356 1.49 13.46 -3.62
CA ARG A 356 2.20 13.30 -2.34
C ARG A 356 2.83 14.58 -1.81
N CYS A 357 3.13 15.54 -2.69
CA CYS A 357 3.55 16.89 -2.32
C CYS A 357 2.44 17.72 -1.66
N ALA A 358 1.19 17.22 -1.69
CA ALA A 358 0.01 17.89 -1.15
C ALA A 358 -0.29 19.26 -1.79
N ALA A 359 -0.03 19.40 -3.10
CA ALA A 359 -0.34 20.63 -3.85
C ALA A 359 -1.86 20.83 -4.14
N TYR A 360 -2.75 20.03 -3.54
CA TYR A 360 -4.19 20.03 -3.84
C TYR A 360 -4.88 21.40 -3.74
N PRO A 361 -4.60 22.26 -2.75
CA PRO A 361 -5.20 23.59 -2.71
C PRO A 361 -4.84 24.45 -3.93
N HIS A 362 -3.60 24.35 -4.40
CA HIS A 362 -3.09 25.06 -5.57
C HIS A 362 -3.62 24.48 -6.88
N ILE A 363 -3.71 23.14 -6.96
CA ILE A 363 -4.36 22.44 -8.07
C ILE A 363 -5.83 22.88 -8.19
N LEU A 364 -6.57 22.92 -7.08
CA LEU A 364 -7.96 23.39 -7.07
C LEU A 364 -8.06 24.84 -7.58
N ALA A 365 -7.17 25.73 -7.13
CA ALA A 365 -7.13 27.11 -7.60
C ALA A 365 -6.86 27.21 -9.10
N ALA A 366 -5.90 26.43 -9.62
CA ALA A 366 -5.57 26.35 -11.03
C ALA A 366 -6.76 25.87 -11.89
N VAL A 367 -7.46 24.81 -11.45
CA VAL A 367 -8.64 24.30 -12.16
C VAL A 367 -9.76 25.34 -12.24
N LYS A 368 -10.02 26.05 -11.14
CA LYS A 368 -11.01 27.14 -11.11
C LYS A 368 -10.64 28.27 -12.05
N ALA A 369 -9.38 28.70 -12.02
CA ALA A 369 -8.89 29.76 -12.89
C ALA A 369 -8.99 29.38 -14.38
N ALA A 370 -8.61 28.14 -14.74
CA ALA A 370 -8.73 27.66 -16.10
C ALA A 370 -10.20 27.59 -16.59
N ARG A 371 -11.12 27.14 -15.73
CA ARG A 371 -12.57 27.13 -16.01
C ARG A 371 -13.12 28.54 -16.25
N ASP A 372 -12.75 29.49 -15.41
CA ASP A 372 -13.30 30.85 -15.42
C ASP A 372 -12.67 31.75 -16.50
N GLY A 373 -11.48 31.40 -16.99
CA GLY A 373 -10.72 32.17 -17.98
C GLY A 373 -11.33 32.25 -19.39
N GLY A 374 -12.45 31.59 -19.67
CA GLY A 374 -13.28 31.75 -20.88
C GLY A 374 -12.65 31.30 -22.21
N LYS A 375 -11.38 30.91 -22.23
CA LYS A 375 -10.75 30.21 -23.37
C LYS A 375 -11.30 28.78 -23.41
N ARG A 376 -11.63 28.25 -24.61
CA ARG A 376 -12.05 26.83 -24.73
C ARG A 376 -10.93 25.93 -24.19
N VAL A 377 -11.28 25.16 -23.18
CA VAL A 377 -10.50 24.08 -22.55
C VAL A 377 -10.83 22.76 -23.22
#